data_AF-A0A397IR48-F1
#
_entry.id   AF-A0A397IR48-F1
#
_cell.length_a   1.000
_cell.length_b   1.000
_cell.length_c   1.000
_cell.angle_alpha   90.00
_cell.angle_beta   90.00
_cell.angle_gamma   90.00
#
_symmetry.space_group_name_H-M   'P 1'
#
loop_
_entity.id
_entity.type
_entity.pdbx_description
1 polymer ?
#
loop_
_entity_poly.entity_id
_entity_poly.type
_entity_poly.pdbx_seq_one_letter_code
_entity_poly.pdbx_strand_id
1 'polypeptide(L)'
;MKIIRRKAIIIESSLKEIPKTPIALKYSKKLYEFCIQNAEIYIQTRMNDPDLEKEMKLGFEKFLKCLDAYLDFYDKKLSEHEEIDIKFHIYSGVTLKYGAKMCANNKFHKRPIFSNIAVEMNPDEIFEYTSDNGVCFAQVLLITEIIMNYEEPMHLALVQWYDFKSSVNPYLYECPLLEKTNIFNLIEIEAINDIIHIIPRFNIDNEFLVNKFLF
;
A
#
# COMPACT_ATOMS: atom_id res chain seq x y z
N MET A 1 -2.13 -10.37 21.22
CA MET A 1 -1.64 -9.36 20.25
C MET A 1 -2.85 -8.83 19.51
N LYS A 2 -3.18 -7.54 19.66
CA LYS A 2 -4.30 -6.94 18.91
C LYS A 2 -3.81 -6.73 17.49
N ILE A 3 -4.37 -7.47 16.55
CA ILE A 3 -4.17 -7.28 15.11
C ILE A 3 -4.44 -5.81 14.81
N ILE A 4 -3.49 -5.12 14.15
CA ILE A 4 -3.63 -3.75 13.63
C ILE A 4 -5.05 -3.58 13.09
N ARG A 5 -5.88 -2.77 13.77
CA ARG A 5 -7.26 -2.59 13.33
C ARG A 5 -7.23 -1.71 12.09
N ARG A 6 -7.51 -2.33 10.93
CA ARG A 6 -7.71 -1.74 9.59
C ARG A 6 -8.36 -0.35 9.55
N LYS A 7 -9.18 0.00 10.55
CA LYS A 7 -9.91 1.26 10.64
C LYS A 7 -8.98 2.45 10.92
N ALA A 8 -8.01 2.31 11.81
CA ALA A 8 -7.14 3.37 12.32
C ALA A 8 -6.33 4.14 11.27
N ILE A 9 -5.61 3.37 10.43
CA ILE A 9 -4.67 3.90 9.44
C ILE A 9 -5.41 4.50 8.23
N ILE A 10 -6.59 3.96 7.91
CA ILE A 10 -7.48 4.49 6.85
C ILE A 10 -8.20 5.75 7.33
N ILE A 11 -8.55 5.84 8.61
CA ILE A 11 -9.29 6.96 9.23
C ILE A 11 -8.49 8.27 9.12
N GLU A 12 -7.19 8.31 9.37
CA GLU A 12 -6.47 9.59 9.42
C GLU A 12 -6.02 10.12 8.04
N SER A 13 -5.69 9.24 7.09
CA SER A 13 -5.34 9.67 5.72
C SER A 13 -6.51 10.42 5.07
N SER A 14 -7.73 9.94 5.34
CA SER A 14 -9.00 10.48 4.83
C SER A 14 -9.62 11.60 5.69
N LEU A 15 -9.40 11.64 7.01
CA LEU A 15 -9.95 12.67 7.91
C LEU A 15 -9.11 13.95 8.04
N LYS A 16 -7.93 14.04 7.43
CA LYS A 16 -7.23 15.32 7.34
C LYS A 16 -8.03 16.27 6.43
N GLU A 17 -8.98 16.99 7.03
CA GLU A 17 -9.60 18.24 6.55
C GLU A 17 -8.57 19.39 6.41
N ILE A 18 -7.28 19.07 6.30
CA ILE A 18 -6.28 20.01 5.86
C ILE A 18 -6.46 20.06 4.34
N PRO A 19 -6.70 21.23 3.72
CA PRO A 19 -6.66 21.33 2.27
C PRO A 19 -5.26 20.89 1.80
N LYS A 20 -5.15 19.62 1.40
CA LYS A 20 -3.91 19.06 0.87
C LYS A 20 -3.80 19.63 -0.55
N THR A 21 -2.79 20.46 -0.78
CA THR A 21 -2.48 20.90 -2.15
C THR A 21 -2.28 19.64 -2.99
N PRO A 22 -3.03 19.43 -4.09
CA PRO A 22 -2.83 18.27 -4.96
C PRO A 22 -1.38 18.25 -5.40
N ILE A 23 -0.62 17.27 -4.92
CA ILE A 23 0.77 17.14 -5.33
C ILE A 23 0.78 16.39 -6.64
N ALA A 24 1.35 17.03 -7.67
CA ALA A 24 1.54 16.40 -8.97
C ALA A 24 2.48 15.19 -8.82
N LEU A 25 1.90 14.01 -8.62
CA LEU A 25 2.63 12.75 -8.59
C LEU A 25 3.19 12.45 -9.98
N LYS A 26 4.49 12.13 -10.02
CA LYS A 26 5.15 11.72 -11.27
C LYS A 26 5.19 10.22 -11.35
N TYR A 27 4.25 9.66 -12.10
CA TYR A 27 4.19 8.23 -12.39
C TYR A 27 5.28 7.81 -13.37
N SER A 28 5.71 6.55 -13.23
CA SER A 28 6.62 5.89 -14.15
C SER A 28 5.84 5.30 -15.33
N LYS A 29 5.92 3.99 -15.57
CA LYS A 29 5.21 3.33 -16.68
C LYS A 29 3.81 2.92 -16.22
N LYS A 30 2.78 3.25 -17.01
CA LYS A 30 1.45 2.63 -16.88
C LYS A 30 1.54 1.17 -17.34
N LEU A 31 1.22 0.25 -16.45
CA LEU A 31 1.26 -1.19 -16.69
C LEU A 31 -0.08 -1.71 -17.20
N TYR A 32 -1.17 -1.29 -16.57
CA TYR A 32 -2.51 -1.79 -16.86
C TYR A 32 -3.55 -0.68 -16.77
N GLU A 33 -4.63 -0.87 -17.50
CA GLU A 33 -5.81 0.00 -17.52
C GLU A 33 -7.05 -0.87 -17.69
N PHE A 34 -8.06 -0.66 -16.84
CA PHE A 34 -9.33 -1.39 -16.89
C PHE A 34 -10.45 -0.61 -16.17
N CYS A 35 -11.70 -0.87 -16.52
CA CYS A 35 -12.87 -0.29 -15.86
C CYS A 35 -13.47 -1.25 -14.84
N ILE A 36 -14.22 -0.71 -13.86
CA ILE A 36 -14.87 -1.50 -12.81
C ILE A 36 -15.79 -2.60 -13.34
N GLN A 37 -16.53 -2.36 -14.42
CA GLN A 37 -17.49 -3.31 -14.97
C GLN A 37 -16.82 -4.61 -15.46
N ASN A 38 -15.54 -4.54 -15.83
CA ASN A 38 -14.76 -5.69 -16.31
C ASN A 38 -13.61 -6.07 -15.37
N ALA A 39 -13.54 -5.49 -14.17
CA ALA A 39 -12.37 -5.59 -13.31
C ALA A 39 -12.07 -7.04 -12.91
N GLU A 40 -13.10 -7.81 -12.52
CA GLU A 40 -12.92 -9.20 -12.11
C GLU A 40 -12.34 -10.08 -13.23
N ILE A 41 -12.95 -10.05 -14.42
CA ILE A 41 -12.49 -10.81 -15.58
C ILE A 41 -11.07 -10.38 -15.98
N TYR A 42 -10.81 -9.07 -15.98
CA TYR A 42 -9.50 -8.52 -16.33
C TYR A 42 -8.43 -9.00 -15.36
N ILE A 43 -8.69 -8.89 -14.05
CA ILE A 43 -7.78 -9.32 -12.98
C ILE A 43 -7.49 -10.83 -13.08
N GLN A 44 -8.52 -11.66 -13.23
CA GLN A 44 -8.37 -13.10 -13.37
C GLN A 44 -7.51 -13.46 -14.60
N THR A 45 -7.75 -12.78 -15.74
CA THR A 45 -6.96 -12.97 -16.96
C THR A 45 -5.49 -12.61 -16.74
N ARG A 46 -5.21 -11.51 -16.02
CA ARG A 46 -3.83 -11.10 -15.70
C ARG A 46 -3.15 -12.05 -14.71
N MET A 47 -3.88 -12.58 -13.74
CA MET A 47 -3.32 -13.53 -12.77
C MET A 47 -2.84 -14.84 -13.41
N ASN A 48 -3.43 -15.23 -14.54
CA ASN A 48 -3.02 -16.42 -15.30
C ASN A 48 -1.72 -16.22 -16.11
N ASP A 49 -1.20 -14.99 -16.19
CA ASP A 49 0.07 -14.72 -16.86
C ASP A 49 1.24 -15.40 -16.10
N PRO A 50 1.99 -16.33 -16.75
CA PRO A 50 3.13 -16.98 -16.12
C PRO A 50 4.25 -15.99 -15.78
N ASP A 51 4.32 -14.86 -16.49
CA ASP A 51 5.33 -13.83 -16.31
C ASP A 51 5.02 -12.86 -15.15
N LEU A 52 3.84 -12.97 -14.55
CA LEU A 52 3.43 -12.12 -13.46
C LEU A 52 4.00 -12.63 -12.12
N GLU A 53 4.75 -11.77 -11.46
CA GLU A 53 5.44 -12.06 -10.20
C GLU A 53 4.47 -12.25 -9.02
N LYS A 54 4.91 -13.01 -8.02
CA LYS A 54 4.06 -13.43 -6.89
C LYS A 54 3.47 -12.25 -6.11
N GLU A 55 4.21 -11.17 -5.92
CA GLU A 55 3.73 -9.98 -5.20
C GLU A 55 2.61 -9.29 -5.97
N MET A 56 2.74 -9.15 -7.30
CA MET A 56 1.71 -8.53 -8.12
C MET A 56 0.48 -9.43 -8.27
N LYS A 57 0.66 -10.76 -8.36
CA LYS A 57 -0.43 -11.75 -8.30
C LYS A 57 -1.23 -11.60 -7.00
N LEU A 58 -0.52 -11.53 -5.87
CA LEU A 58 -1.14 -11.33 -4.56
C LEU A 58 -1.86 -9.97 -4.49
N GLY A 59 -1.27 -8.92 -5.06
CA GLY A 59 -1.90 -7.62 -5.17
C GLY A 59 -3.23 -7.69 -5.92
N PHE A 60 -3.24 -8.30 -7.09
CA PHE A 60 -4.45 -8.50 -7.89
C PHE A 60 -5.51 -9.35 -7.18
N GLU A 61 -5.10 -10.44 -6.52
CA GLU A 61 -5.99 -11.30 -5.74
C GLU A 61 -6.72 -10.53 -4.62
N LYS A 62 -6.04 -9.57 -3.97
CA LYS A 62 -6.60 -8.79 -2.86
C LYS A 62 -7.24 -7.47 -3.29
N PHE A 63 -7.08 -7.05 -4.55
CA PHE A 63 -7.42 -5.72 -5.03
C PHE A 63 -8.89 -5.36 -4.80
N LEU A 64 -9.84 -6.14 -5.34
CA LEU A 64 -11.27 -5.84 -5.25
C LEU A 64 -11.75 -5.79 -3.80
N LYS A 65 -11.35 -6.76 -2.97
CA LYS A 65 -11.70 -6.77 -1.54
C LYS A 65 -11.18 -5.54 -0.78
N CYS A 66 -9.98 -5.05 -1.13
CA CYS A 66 -9.42 -3.86 -0.52
C CYS A 66 -10.08 -2.59 -1.06
N LEU A 67 -10.48 -2.60 -2.33
CA LEU A 67 -11.26 -1.53 -2.96
C LEU A 67 -12.62 -1.39 -2.29
N ASP A 68 -13.37 -2.47 -2.14
CA ASP A 68 -14.67 -2.46 -1.45
C ASP A 68 -14.53 -1.88 -0.04
N ALA A 69 -13.56 -2.39 0.74
CA ALA A 69 -13.32 -1.89 2.10
C ALA A 69 -12.88 -0.42 2.16
N TYR A 70 -12.22 0.09 1.12
CA TYR A 70 -11.82 1.49 1.01
C TYR A 70 -13.01 2.38 0.60
N LEU A 71 -13.81 1.93 -0.35
CA LEU A 71 -15.00 2.65 -0.82
C LEU A 71 -16.11 2.66 0.23
N ASP A 72 -16.34 1.57 0.97
CA ASP A 72 -17.29 1.51 2.11
C ASP A 72 -17.00 2.61 3.15
N PHE A 73 -15.73 3.01 3.27
CA PHE A 73 -15.33 4.11 4.14
C PHE A 73 -15.59 5.48 3.49
N TYR A 74 -15.40 5.58 2.18
CA TYR A 74 -15.61 6.78 1.37
C TYR A 74 -17.10 7.04 1.03
N ASP A 75 -17.95 6.04 1.23
CA ASP A 75 -19.33 5.86 0.74
C ASP A 75 -20.33 6.95 1.11
N LYS A 76 -19.92 7.94 1.92
CA LYS A 76 -20.74 9.11 2.24
C LYS A 76 -21.01 10.03 1.03
N LYS A 77 -20.35 9.82 -0.12
CA LYS A 77 -20.48 10.65 -1.34
C LYS A 77 -20.92 9.93 -2.62
N LEU A 78 -20.93 8.59 -2.65
CA LEU A 78 -21.18 7.84 -3.90
C LEU A 78 -22.68 7.75 -4.26
N SER A 79 -23.59 7.88 -3.30
CA SER A 79 -25.03 7.71 -3.52
C SER A 79 -25.73 8.82 -4.32
N GLU A 80 -25.02 9.91 -4.66
CA GLU A 80 -25.61 11.09 -5.31
C GLU A 80 -25.57 11.05 -6.85
N HIS A 81 -24.91 10.06 -7.45
CA HIS A 81 -24.67 10.01 -8.90
C HIS A 81 -25.32 8.79 -9.56
N GLU A 82 -26.12 9.02 -10.62
CA GLU A 82 -26.90 7.98 -11.32
C GLU A 82 -26.05 7.01 -12.16
N GLU A 83 -24.84 7.40 -12.57
CA GLU A 83 -23.92 6.55 -13.35
C GLU A 83 -22.46 6.84 -12.95
N ILE A 84 -21.85 5.91 -12.19
CA ILE A 84 -20.45 5.99 -11.77
C ILE A 84 -19.61 5.16 -12.74
N ASP A 85 -18.80 5.81 -13.57
CA ASP A 85 -17.76 5.13 -14.36
C ASP A 85 -16.43 5.23 -13.61
N ILE A 86 -15.89 4.07 -13.21
CA ILE A 86 -14.62 3.99 -12.49
C ILE A 86 -13.59 3.33 -13.39
N LYS A 87 -12.47 4.03 -13.61
CA LYS A 87 -11.30 3.53 -14.34
C LYS A 87 -10.12 3.39 -13.39
N PHE A 88 -9.41 2.28 -13.54
CA PHE A 88 -8.21 1.97 -12.79
C PHE A 88 -7.00 2.04 -13.69
N HIS A 89 -5.99 2.79 -13.29
CA HIS A 89 -4.65 2.75 -13.88
C HIS A 89 -3.68 2.14 -12.88
N ILE A 90 -2.97 1.08 -13.27
CA ILE A 90 -1.90 0.50 -12.46
C ILE A 90 -0.55 0.95 -13.01
N TYR A 91 0.31 1.45 -12.14
CA TYR A 91 1.63 1.96 -12.50
C TYR A 91 2.76 1.10 -11.93
N SER A 92 3.90 1.10 -12.62
CA SER A 92 5.11 0.40 -12.18
C SER A 92 5.84 1.12 -11.04
N GLY A 93 5.55 2.40 -10.83
CA GLY A 93 6.24 3.24 -9.87
C GLY A 93 5.74 4.67 -9.88
N VAL A 94 6.06 5.41 -8.82
CA VAL A 94 5.71 6.81 -8.62
C VAL A 94 6.83 7.52 -7.87
N THR A 95 7.02 8.81 -8.16
CA THR A 95 7.95 9.68 -7.42
C THR A 95 7.19 10.40 -6.31
N LEU A 96 7.66 10.25 -5.07
CA LEU A 96 7.11 10.89 -3.86
C LEU A 96 7.64 12.33 -3.69
N LYS A 97 7.12 13.05 -2.69
CA LYS A 97 7.36 14.50 -2.45
C LYS A 97 8.85 14.87 -2.39
N TYR A 98 9.69 14.00 -1.83
CA TYR A 98 11.13 14.22 -1.66
C TYR A 98 12.00 13.57 -2.74
N GLY A 99 11.42 13.21 -3.89
CA GLY A 99 12.13 12.59 -5.01
C GLY A 99 12.40 11.09 -4.82
N ALA A 100 12.04 10.52 -3.67
CA ALA A 100 12.07 9.08 -3.44
C ALA A 100 11.18 8.35 -4.46
N LYS A 101 11.66 7.23 -4.98
CA LYS A 101 10.94 6.44 -5.99
C LYS A 101 10.34 5.20 -5.34
N MET A 102 9.02 5.15 -5.32
CA MET A 102 8.27 3.96 -4.95
C MET A 102 8.04 3.10 -6.19
N CYS A 103 8.29 1.80 -6.09
CA CYS A 103 8.18 0.85 -7.20
C CYS A 103 7.25 -0.32 -6.82
N ALA A 104 6.44 -0.74 -7.79
CA ALA A 104 5.63 -1.95 -7.75
C ALA A 104 5.71 -2.60 -9.14
N ASN A 105 6.90 -3.06 -9.50
CA ASN A 105 7.22 -3.49 -10.85
C ASN A 105 7.55 -4.98 -10.87
N ASN A 106 6.83 -5.74 -11.69
CA ASN A 106 7.07 -7.16 -11.90
C ASN A 106 8.40 -7.45 -12.65
N LYS A 107 8.91 -6.55 -13.48
CA LYS A 107 10.10 -6.79 -14.32
C LYS A 107 10.94 -5.53 -14.50
N PHE A 108 11.77 -5.18 -13.53
CA PHE A 108 12.83 -4.17 -13.68
C PHE A 108 14.20 -4.87 -13.80
N HIS A 109 14.86 -4.75 -14.96
CA HIS A 109 16.12 -5.47 -15.26
C HIS A 109 16.07 -6.98 -14.93
N LYS A 110 14.99 -7.65 -15.31
CA LYS A 110 14.74 -9.10 -15.06
C LYS A 110 14.54 -9.47 -13.59
N ARG A 111 14.30 -8.51 -12.70
CA ARG A 111 13.96 -8.77 -11.29
C ARG A 111 12.70 -8.00 -10.89
N PRO A 112 11.83 -8.59 -10.06
CA PRO A 112 10.78 -7.82 -9.40
C PRO A 112 11.39 -6.76 -8.48
N ILE A 113 10.76 -5.58 -8.46
CA ILE A 113 11.08 -4.52 -7.50
C ILE A 113 9.78 -4.01 -6.89
N PHE A 114 9.60 -4.33 -5.61
CA PHE A 114 8.50 -3.88 -4.78
C PHE A 114 9.07 -3.15 -3.58
N SER A 115 8.75 -1.86 -3.45
CA SER A 115 9.23 -1.02 -2.37
C SER A 115 8.60 -1.43 -1.03
N ASN A 116 9.40 -1.33 0.02
CA ASN A 116 8.87 -1.29 1.38
C ASN A 116 8.75 0.16 1.81
N ILE A 117 7.74 0.45 2.62
CA ILE A 117 7.37 1.80 2.98
C ILE A 117 7.17 1.92 4.48
N ALA A 118 7.43 3.13 4.98
CA ALA A 118 7.07 3.60 6.29
C ALA A 118 5.81 4.47 6.19
N VAL A 119 4.81 4.17 7.02
CA VAL A 119 3.55 4.92 7.11
C VAL A 119 3.41 5.41 8.54
N GLU A 120 3.18 6.70 8.72
CA GLU A 120 2.96 7.28 10.04
C GLU A 120 1.60 6.81 10.59
N MET A 121 1.58 6.37 11.85
CA MET A 121 0.35 6.01 12.55
C MET A 121 -0.39 7.25 13.01
N ASN A 122 -1.70 7.08 13.21
CA ASN A 122 -2.50 8.08 13.90
C ASN A 122 -1.96 8.34 15.31
N PRO A 123 -1.60 9.60 15.66
CA PRO A 123 -1.14 9.96 17.00
C PRO A 123 -2.07 9.51 18.12
N ASP A 124 -3.38 9.53 17.87
CA ASP A 124 -4.40 9.13 18.84
C ASP A 124 -4.38 7.61 19.12
N GLU A 125 -3.80 6.82 18.21
CA GLU A 125 -3.75 5.36 18.27
C GLU A 125 -2.35 4.80 18.48
N ILE A 126 -1.30 5.63 18.51
CA ILE A 126 0.11 5.21 18.71
C ILE A 126 0.27 4.32 19.95
N PHE A 127 -0.44 4.63 21.04
CA PHE A 127 -0.33 3.91 22.31
C PHE A 127 -1.07 2.56 22.32
N GLU A 128 -1.91 2.28 21.31
CA GLU A 128 -2.63 1.02 21.22
C GLU A 128 -1.81 -0.10 20.56
N TYR A 129 -0.68 0.23 19.92
CA TYR A 129 0.10 -0.69 19.10
C TYR A 129 1.61 -0.63 19.39
N THR A 130 2.32 -1.73 19.08
CA THR A 130 3.78 -1.71 19.07
C THR A 130 4.23 -1.03 17.78
N SER A 131 5.01 0.04 17.89
CA SER A 131 5.52 0.82 16.75
C SER A 131 6.99 1.19 16.95
N ASP A 132 7.68 1.52 15.86
CA ASP A 132 9.00 2.16 15.91
C ASP A 132 8.75 3.67 15.82
N ASN A 133 8.63 4.34 16.97
CA ASN A 133 8.34 5.77 17.07
C ASN A 133 7.07 6.22 16.29
N GLY A 134 5.99 5.44 16.38
CA GLY A 134 4.72 5.78 15.71
C GLY A 134 4.69 5.44 14.21
N VAL A 135 5.63 4.63 13.71
CA VAL A 135 5.66 4.22 12.29
C VAL A 135 5.24 2.76 12.12
N CYS A 136 4.40 2.52 11.12
CA CYS A 136 4.06 1.21 10.56
C CYS A 136 4.90 0.89 9.33
N PHE A 137 5.12 -0.39 9.06
CA PHE A 137 5.85 -0.86 7.90
C PHE A 137 4.97 -1.70 6.97
N ALA A 138 5.09 -1.48 5.66
CA ALA A 138 4.34 -2.25 4.67
C ALA A 138 5.17 -2.49 3.40
N GLN A 139 4.83 -3.55 2.67
CA GLN A 139 5.30 -3.77 1.31
C GLN A 139 4.23 -3.35 0.31
N VAL A 140 4.62 -2.58 -0.70
CA VAL A 140 3.73 -2.16 -1.79
C VAL A 140 3.55 -3.31 -2.76
N LEU A 141 2.32 -3.63 -3.13
CA LEU A 141 1.97 -4.67 -4.10
C LEU A 141 1.49 -4.08 -5.43
N LEU A 142 0.68 -3.02 -5.38
CA LEU A 142 0.18 -2.31 -6.55
C LEU A 142 0.17 -0.80 -6.29
N ILE A 143 0.41 -0.01 -7.33
CA ILE A 143 0.24 1.45 -7.31
C ILE A 143 -0.90 1.73 -8.28
N THR A 144 -2.00 2.29 -7.78
CA THR A 144 -3.23 2.49 -8.54
C THR A 144 -3.66 3.95 -8.51
N GLU A 145 -4.12 4.45 -9.64
CA GLU A 145 -4.92 5.66 -9.74
C GLU A 145 -6.35 5.23 -10.03
N ILE A 146 -7.30 5.75 -9.25
CA ILE A 146 -8.73 5.52 -9.43
C ILE A 146 -9.33 6.80 -9.98
N ILE A 147 -9.86 6.75 -11.20
CA ILE A 147 -10.48 7.88 -11.87
C ILE A 147 -11.99 7.66 -11.86
N MET A 148 -12.70 8.63 -11.29
CA MET A 148 -14.16 8.72 -11.30
C MET A 148 -14.58 9.91 -12.14
N ASN A 149 -15.78 9.87 -12.71
CA ASN A 149 -16.29 10.89 -13.63
C ASN A 149 -16.67 12.24 -12.98
N TYR A 150 -16.73 12.32 -11.65
CA TYR A 150 -17.18 13.51 -10.90
C TYR A 150 -16.23 13.96 -9.77
N GLU A 151 -15.15 13.23 -9.51
CA GLU A 151 -14.15 13.57 -8.48
C GLU A 151 -12.73 13.62 -9.05
N GLU A 152 -11.82 14.26 -8.31
CA GLU A 152 -10.40 14.19 -8.61
C GLU A 152 -9.89 12.74 -8.51
N PRO A 153 -8.90 12.34 -9.34
CA PRO A 153 -8.32 11.01 -9.26
C PRO A 153 -7.74 10.70 -7.88
N MET A 154 -8.06 9.52 -7.36
CA MET A 154 -7.46 9.05 -6.11
C MET A 154 -6.17 8.30 -6.39
N HIS A 155 -5.12 8.68 -5.67
CA HIS A 155 -3.79 8.11 -5.84
C HIS A 155 -3.47 7.16 -4.68
N LEU A 156 -3.65 5.86 -4.90
CA LEU A 156 -3.57 4.84 -3.86
C LEU A 156 -2.46 3.82 -4.10
N ALA A 157 -2.01 3.19 -3.01
CA ALA A 157 -1.15 2.02 -3.04
C ALA A 157 -1.85 0.87 -2.31
N LEU A 158 -1.88 -0.30 -2.94
CA LEU A 158 -2.25 -1.54 -2.26
C LEU A 158 -1.02 -2.08 -1.55
N VAL A 159 -1.12 -2.24 -0.23
CA VAL A 159 0.00 -2.62 0.62
C VAL A 159 -0.30 -3.86 1.44
N GLN A 160 0.75 -4.60 1.80
CA GLN A 160 0.72 -5.70 2.74
C GLN A 160 1.54 -5.32 3.98
N TRP A 161 0.92 -5.42 5.16
CA TRP A 161 1.54 -4.95 6.40
C TRP A 161 2.54 -5.94 6.99
N TYR A 162 3.53 -5.38 7.65
CA TYR A 162 4.37 -6.06 8.62
C TYR A 162 3.90 -5.73 10.03
N ASP A 163 4.06 -6.67 10.95
CA ASP A 163 3.84 -6.46 12.39
C ASP A 163 5.12 -6.77 13.15
N PHE A 164 5.26 -6.24 14.36
CA PHE A 164 6.36 -6.60 15.23
C PHE A 164 6.24 -8.05 15.66
N LYS A 165 7.32 -8.81 15.49
CA LYS A 165 7.34 -10.22 15.88
C LYS A 165 7.11 -10.42 17.38
N SER A 166 7.54 -9.45 18.19
CA SER A 166 7.38 -9.48 19.65
C SER A 166 7.19 -8.08 20.20
N SER A 167 6.22 -7.92 21.11
CA SER A 167 6.07 -6.70 21.89
C SER A 167 7.08 -6.60 23.04
N VAL A 168 7.71 -7.71 23.44
CA VAL A 168 8.68 -7.76 24.56
C VAL A 168 10.08 -7.50 24.05
N ASN A 169 10.46 -8.15 22.94
CA ASN A 169 11.75 -7.97 22.27
C ASN A 169 11.53 -7.52 20.81
N PRO A 170 11.03 -6.29 20.58
CA PRO A 170 10.71 -5.79 19.24
C PRO A 170 11.93 -5.49 18.37
N TYR A 171 13.13 -5.50 18.94
CA TYR A 171 14.36 -5.16 18.23
C TYR A 171 15.38 -6.29 18.29
N LEU A 172 16.12 -6.45 17.19
CA LEU A 172 17.29 -7.31 17.09
C LEU A 172 18.38 -6.52 16.36
N TYR A 173 19.58 -6.44 16.97
CA TYR A 173 20.67 -5.57 16.48
C TYR A 173 20.21 -4.11 16.29
N GLU A 174 19.40 -3.61 17.23
CA GLU A 174 18.82 -2.24 17.20
C GLU A 174 17.86 -1.99 16.02
N CYS A 175 17.59 -3.02 15.20
CA CYS A 175 16.67 -2.97 14.08
C CYS A 175 15.30 -3.55 14.47
N PRO A 176 14.17 -2.93 14.06
CA PRO A 176 12.84 -3.50 14.21
C PRO A 176 12.77 -4.92 13.64
N LEU A 177 12.33 -5.87 14.47
CA LEU A 177 12.13 -7.26 14.11
C LEU A 177 10.66 -7.49 13.75
N LEU A 178 10.44 -7.82 12.49
CA LEU A 178 9.12 -7.87 11.88
C LEU A 178 8.73 -9.26 11.40
N GLU A 179 7.43 -9.49 11.33
CA GLU A 179 6.81 -10.60 10.61
C GLU A 179 5.85 -10.06 9.55
N LYS A 180 5.74 -10.76 8.42
CA LYS A 180 4.82 -10.36 7.34
C LYS A 180 3.44 -10.90 7.63
N THR A 181 2.42 -10.04 7.55
CA THR A 181 1.04 -10.38 7.92
C THR A 181 0.19 -10.73 6.69
N ASN A 182 -1.02 -11.26 6.92
CA ASN A 182 -2.05 -11.43 5.89
C ASN A 182 -3.03 -10.26 5.84
N ILE A 183 -2.59 -9.06 6.26
CA ILE A 183 -3.40 -7.84 6.26
C ILE A 183 -3.01 -7.00 5.05
N PHE A 184 -4.04 -6.62 4.29
CA PHE A 184 -3.91 -5.85 3.05
C PHE A 184 -4.86 -4.67 3.10
N ASN A 185 -4.41 -3.51 2.63
CA ASN A 185 -5.21 -2.29 2.57
C ASN A 185 -4.80 -1.44 1.39
N LEU A 186 -5.76 -0.67 0.86
CA LEU A 186 -5.45 0.50 0.05
C LEU A 186 -5.19 1.67 0.99
N ILE A 187 -4.12 2.41 0.73
CA ILE A 187 -3.77 3.63 1.43
C ILE A 187 -3.48 4.73 0.41
N GLU A 188 -3.70 5.98 0.78
CA GLU A 188 -3.27 7.13 -0.03
C GLU A 188 -1.74 7.15 -0.15
N ILE A 189 -1.22 7.40 -1.35
CA ILE A 189 0.22 7.54 -1.57
C ILE A 189 0.80 8.70 -0.74
N GLU A 190 -0.02 9.70 -0.43
CA GLU A 190 0.38 10.84 0.40
C GLU A 190 0.61 10.49 1.88
N ALA A 191 0.04 9.39 2.37
CA ALA A 191 0.25 8.92 3.75
C ALA A 191 1.61 8.23 3.93
N ILE A 192 2.33 7.98 2.84
CA ILE A 192 3.63 7.33 2.85
C ILE A 192 4.70 8.35 3.25
N ASN A 193 5.36 8.09 4.37
CA ASN A 193 6.40 8.97 4.88
C ASN A 193 7.73 8.74 4.15
N ASP A 194 8.16 7.48 4.05
CA ASP A 194 9.46 7.16 3.46
C ASP A 194 9.50 5.77 2.80
N ILE A 195 10.48 5.57 1.91
CA ILE A 195 10.85 4.27 1.35
C ILE A 195 11.92 3.66 2.24
N ILE A 196 11.65 2.47 2.77
CA ILE A 196 12.57 1.77 3.67
C ILE A 196 13.10 0.49 3.04
N HIS A 197 14.17 -0.04 3.65
CA HIS A 197 14.74 -1.31 3.25
C HIS A 197 14.47 -2.37 4.31
N ILE A 198 13.76 -3.43 3.92
CA ILE A 198 13.44 -4.57 4.78
C ILE A 198 14.19 -5.79 4.25
N ILE A 199 14.94 -6.45 5.13
CA ILE A 199 15.79 -7.60 4.78
C ILE A 199 15.24 -8.85 5.45
N PRO A 200 15.02 -9.97 4.72
CA PRO A 200 14.65 -11.23 5.34
C PRO A 200 15.82 -11.79 6.16
N ARG A 201 15.52 -12.37 7.33
CA ARG A 201 16.53 -13.06 8.12
C ARG A 201 16.93 -14.36 7.44
N PHE A 202 18.23 -14.63 7.44
CA PHE A 202 18.77 -15.85 6.85
C PHE A 202 18.31 -17.08 7.65
N ASN A 203 17.82 -18.10 6.94
CA ASN A 203 17.33 -19.37 7.50
C ASN A 203 16.15 -19.27 8.48
N ILE A 204 15.42 -18.15 8.52
CA ILE A 204 14.22 -18.04 9.35
C ILE A 204 13.05 -17.54 8.50
N ASP A 205 12.02 -18.37 8.43
CA ASP A 205 10.81 -18.05 7.68
C ASP A 205 10.03 -16.92 8.36
N ASN A 206 9.50 -16.02 7.53
CA ASN A 206 8.65 -14.91 7.93
C ASN A 206 9.26 -13.98 9.00
N GLU A 207 10.59 -13.84 9.04
CA GLU A 207 11.28 -12.87 9.89
C GLU A 207 12.05 -11.86 9.05
N PHE A 208 11.89 -10.58 9.39
CA PHE A 208 12.47 -9.49 8.66
C PHE A 208 13.05 -8.43 9.60
N LEU A 209 14.05 -7.70 9.12
CA LEU A 209 14.65 -6.57 9.81
C LEU A 209 14.51 -5.32 8.97
N VAL A 210 14.07 -4.21 9.59
CA VAL A 210 14.17 -2.89 8.96
C VAL A 210 15.61 -2.42 9.06
N ASN A 211 16.26 -2.21 7.92
CA ASN A 211 17.64 -1.77 7.87
C ASN A 211 17.72 -0.26 8.15
N LYS A 212 18.21 0.10 9.34
CA LYS A 212 18.43 1.49 9.77
C LYS A 212 19.80 2.07 9.36
N PHE A 213 20.68 1.27 8.75
CA PHE A 213 22.08 1.64 8.48
C PHE A 213 22.35 2.04 7.02
N LEU A 214 21.34 2.04 6.16
CA LEU A 214 21.46 2.44 4.75
C LEU A 214 21.14 3.91 4.49
N PHE A 215 20.77 4.66 5.53
CA PHE A 215 20.33 6.05 5.46
C PHE A 215 21.06 6.91 6.50
#